data_AF-A0A967SJP5-F1
#
_entry.id   AF-A0A967SJP5-F1
#
_cell.length_a   1.000
_cell.length_b   1.000
_cell.length_c   1.000
_cell.angle_alpha   90.00
_cell.angle_beta   90.00
_cell.angle_gamma   90.00
#
_symmetry.space_group_name_H-M   'P 1'
#
loop_
_entity.id
_entity.type
_entity.pdbx_description
1 polymer ?
#
loop_
_entity_poly.entity_id
_entity_poly.type
_entity_poly.pdbx_seq_one_letter_code
_entity_poly.pdbx_strand_id
1 'polypeptide(L)'
;MLRSASSVPALALVLVATPLCPTALGAQAARVSEQVRVIDTYPFSEPNRIPVLTRDARLYPYHTFEGYSHAAEAREWTVVHLENDLIEVFVLPEVGGKVWGAVVKETGHEFIYRNEVMKFRNIALRGPWTSGGIEFNFGVIGHT
;
A
#
# COMPACT_ATOMS: atom_id res chain seq x y z
N MET A 1 -38.07 34.18 -74.33
CA MET A 1 -37.32 34.57 -73.12
C MET A 1 -37.53 33.50 -72.05
N LEU A 2 -36.66 32.49 -71.98
CA LEU A 2 -36.64 31.51 -70.88
C LEU A 2 -35.35 31.72 -70.08
N ARG A 3 -35.49 31.89 -68.77
CA ARG A 3 -34.39 32.17 -67.83
C ARG A 3 -33.63 30.88 -67.52
N SER A 4 -32.32 30.96 -67.68
CA SER A 4 -31.29 29.98 -67.31
C SER A 4 -31.35 29.65 -65.80
N ALA A 5 -31.43 28.37 -65.46
CA ALA A 5 -31.30 27.87 -64.10
C ALA A 5 -29.82 27.78 -63.70
N SER A 6 -29.43 28.48 -62.64
CA SER A 6 -28.09 28.43 -62.04
C SER A 6 -27.97 27.21 -61.12
N SER A 7 -27.01 26.33 -61.40
CA SER A 7 -26.61 25.23 -60.52
C SER A 7 -25.78 25.74 -59.34
N VAL A 8 -26.21 25.42 -58.12
CA VAL A 8 -25.43 25.64 -56.89
C VAL A 8 -24.43 24.50 -56.75
N PRO A 9 -23.13 24.74 -56.47
CA PRO A 9 -22.18 23.67 -56.28
C PRO A 9 -22.39 23.03 -54.90
N ALA A 10 -22.47 21.70 -54.86
CA ALA A 10 -22.54 20.96 -53.61
C ALA A 10 -21.19 21.04 -52.88
N LEU A 11 -21.19 21.61 -51.68
CA LEU A 11 -20.03 21.67 -50.80
C LEU A 11 -19.80 20.27 -50.21
N ALA A 12 -18.77 19.56 -50.68
CA ALA A 12 -18.41 18.25 -50.16
C ALA A 12 -17.79 18.40 -48.76
N LEU A 13 -18.53 17.93 -47.73
CA LEU A 13 -18.05 17.85 -46.36
C LEU A 13 -17.00 16.72 -46.27
N VAL A 14 -15.72 17.06 -46.23
CA VAL A 14 -14.65 16.10 -45.97
C VAL A 14 -14.64 15.77 -44.48
N LEU A 15 -15.20 14.61 -44.12
CA LEU A 15 -15.03 14.03 -42.79
C LEU A 15 -13.58 13.58 -42.65
N VAL A 16 -12.74 14.37 -41.97
CA VAL A 16 -11.42 13.92 -41.52
C VAL A 16 -11.66 12.97 -40.34
N ALA A 17 -11.76 11.68 -40.63
CA ALA A 17 -11.72 10.65 -39.61
C ALA A 17 -10.31 10.63 -38.99
N THR A 18 -10.13 11.35 -37.89
CA THR A 18 -8.96 11.18 -37.04
C THR A 18 -9.02 9.77 -36.48
N PRO A 19 -8.02 8.90 -36.73
CA PRO A 19 -8.01 7.61 -36.09
C PRO A 19 -7.82 7.86 -34.59
N LEU A 20 -8.85 7.54 -33.79
CA LEU A 20 -8.66 7.29 -32.37
C LEU A 20 -7.69 6.11 -32.28
N CYS A 21 -6.39 6.40 -32.21
CA CYS A 21 -5.40 5.43 -31.81
C CYS A 21 -5.69 5.16 -30.33
N PRO A 22 -6.15 3.96 -29.94
CA PRO A 22 -6.23 3.64 -28.53
C PRO A 22 -4.79 3.63 -28.05
N THR A 23 -4.40 4.63 -27.26
CA THR A 23 -3.18 4.54 -26.47
C THR A 23 -3.38 3.35 -25.54
N ALA A 24 -2.82 2.21 -25.93
CA ALA A 24 -2.60 1.13 -25.00
C ALA A 24 -1.69 1.72 -23.92
N LEU A 25 -2.28 2.15 -22.79
CA LEU A 25 -1.56 2.32 -21.54
C LEU A 25 -1.05 0.93 -21.16
N GLY A 26 0.08 0.53 -21.76
CA GLY A 26 0.81 -0.65 -21.35
C GLY A 26 1.23 -0.42 -19.91
N ALA A 27 0.69 -1.22 -18.99
CA ALA A 27 1.19 -1.24 -17.62
C ALA A 27 2.70 -1.53 -17.67
N GLN A 28 3.48 -0.75 -16.93
CA GLN A 28 4.91 -0.96 -16.83
C GLN A 28 5.18 -2.36 -16.26
N ALA A 29 6.22 -3.04 -16.76
CA ALA A 29 6.57 -4.35 -16.24
C ALA A 29 6.96 -4.23 -14.76
N ALA A 30 6.26 -4.97 -13.90
CA ALA A 30 6.56 -5.05 -12.47
C ALA A 30 7.13 -6.43 -12.13
N ARG A 31 8.02 -6.47 -11.14
CA ARG A 31 8.57 -7.69 -10.55
C ARG A 31 8.17 -7.76 -9.08
N VAL A 32 7.97 -8.99 -8.61
CA VAL A 32 7.65 -9.29 -7.22
C VAL A 32 8.57 -10.41 -6.77
N SER A 33 9.14 -10.26 -5.58
CA SER A 33 9.96 -11.28 -4.93
C SER A 33 9.67 -11.32 -3.44
N GLU A 34 9.96 -12.46 -2.82
CA GLU A 34 9.89 -12.65 -1.38
C GLU A 34 11.31 -12.85 -0.85
N GLN A 35 11.64 -12.19 0.25
CA GLN A 35 12.95 -12.29 0.90
C GLN A 35 12.78 -12.30 2.42
N VAL A 36 13.65 -13.04 3.10
CA VAL A 36 13.77 -12.98 4.56
C VAL A 36 14.74 -11.86 4.92
N ARG A 37 14.32 -10.97 5.82
CA ARG A 37 15.19 -9.92 6.40
C ARG A 37 15.28 -10.08 7.90
N VAL A 38 16.49 -9.97 8.42
CA VAL A 38 16.73 -9.88 9.86
C VAL A 38 16.53 -8.42 10.28
N ILE A 39 15.55 -8.16 11.14
CA ILE A 39 15.21 -6.80 11.61
C ILE A 39 15.20 -6.80 13.14
N ASP A 40 15.87 -5.80 13.73
CA ASP A 40 15.85 -5.58 15.17
C ASP A 40 14.40 -5.34 15.63
N THR A 41 13.91 -6.26 16.45
CA THR A 41 12.52 -6.32 16.87
C THR A 41 12.41 -6.13 18.36
N TYR A 42 11.55 -5.20 18.79
CA TYR A 42 11.20 -5.06 20.21
C TYR A 42 9.86 -5.75 20.41
N PRO A 43 9.84 -7.00 20.90
CA PRO A 43 8.63 -7.80 20.98
C PRO A 43 7.64 -7.25 22.01
N PHE A 44 6.41 -7.75 21.94
CA PHE A 44 5.36 -7.56 22.92
C PHE A 44 5.03 -8.88 23.60
N SER A 45 4.28 -8.83 24.69
CA SER A 45 3.94 -10.00 25.51
C SER A 45 3.05 -11.00 24.78
N GLU A 46 2.82 -12.15 25.42
CA GLU A 46 1.72 -13.04 25.06
C GLU A 46 0.34 -12.35 25.16
N PRO A 47 -0.68 -12.89 24.46
CA PRO A 47 -2.05 -12.37 24.51
C PRO A 47 -2.61 -12.32 25.94
N ASN A 48 -3.33 -11.25 26.27
CA ASN A 48 -4.06 -11.17 27.52
C ASN A 48 -5.17 -12.24 27.55
N ARG A 49 -5.14 -13.10 28.56
CA ARG A 49 -6.12 -14.19 28.74
C ARG A 49 -7.52 -13.69 29.09
N ILE A 50 -7.64 -12.47 29.61
CA ILE A 50 -8.93 -11.84 29.89
C ILE A 50 -9.51 -11.32 28.56
N PRO A 51 -10.71 -11.76 28.16
CA PRO A 51 -11.32 -11.30 26.91
C PRO A 51 -11.48 -9.78 26.87
N VAL A 52 -11.21 -9.18 25.71
CA VAL A 52 -11.38 -7.73 25.50
C VAL A 52 -12.84 -7.27 25.67
N LEU A 53 -13.80 -8.20 25.67
CA LEU A 53 -15.24 -7.94 25.76
C LEU A 53 -15.62 -6.95 26.88
N THR A 54 -14.94 -7.02 28.04
CA THR A 54 -15.24 -6.14 29.18
C THR A 54 -14.67 -4.72 29.02
N ARG A 55 -13.75 -4.50 28.07
CA ARG A 55 -13.13 -3.20 27.78
C ARG A 55 -13.63 -2.60 26.48
N ASP A 56 -13.67 -3.37 25.40
CA ASP A 56 -14.19 -2.97 24.09
C ASP A 56 -14.80 -4.17 23.36
N ALA A 57 -16.14 -4.24 23.34
CA ALA A 57 -16.87 -5.33 22.70
C ALA A 57 -16.67 -5.39 21.18
N ARG A 58 -16.25 -4.29 20.53
CA ARG A 58 -16.04 -4.24 19.07
C ARG A 58 -14.82 -5.05 18.64
N LEU A 59 -13.88 -5.28 19.56
CA LEU A 59 -12.63 -6.01 19.30
C LEU A 59 -12.74 -7.50 19.61
N TYR A 60 -13.84 -7.96 20.22
CA TYR A 60 -14.07 -9.39 20.43
C TYR A 60 -14.21 -10.11 19.07
N PRO A 61 -13.58 -11.27 18.83
CA PRO A 61 -12.95 -12.19 19.80
C PRO A 61 -11.44 -12.01 19.97
N TYR A 62 -10.86 -10.90 19.53
CA TYR A 62 -9.41 -10.71 19.58
C TYR A 62 -8.88 -10.42 21.00
N HIS A 63 -7.62 -10.78 21.23
CA HIS A 63 -6.89 -10.43 22.44
C HIS A 63 -6.25 -9.05 22.36
N THR A 64 -6.08 -8.42 23.53
CA THR A 64 -5.20 -7.28 23.76
C THR A 64 -3.83 -7.73 24.25
N PHE A 65 -2.84 -6.85 24.18
CA PHE A 65 -1.49 -7.09 24.67
C PHE A 65 -1.00 -5.91 25.53
N GLU A 66 -0.33 -6.21 26.64
CA GLU A 66 -0.01 -5.20 27.66
C GLU A 66 1.49 -5.10 27.98
N GLY A 67 2.32 -6.10 27.62
CA GLY A 67 3.76 -6.04 27.83
C GLY A 67 4.53 -5.68 26.56
N TYR A 68 5.60 -4.87 26.71
CA TYR A 68 6.44 -4.41 25.60
C TYR A 68 7.91 -4.41 26.02
N SER A 69 8.76 -5.04 25.24
CA SER A 69 10.19 -5.10 25.53
C SER A 69 10.90 -3.76 25.29
N HIS A 70 11.85 -3.43 26.17
CA HIS A 70 12.80 -2.35 25.99
C HIS A 70 14.07 -2.78 25.26
N ALA A 71 14.34 -4.09 25.16
CA ALA A 71 15.46 -4.65 24.42
C ALA A 71 15.00 -5.15 23.04
N ALA A 72 15.86 -4.98 22.05
CA ALA A 72 15.67 -5.58 20.73
C ALA A 72 16.24 -7.00 20.68
N GLU A 73 15.64 -7.82 19.84
CA GLU A 73 16.17 -9.11 19.40
C GLU A 73 16.20 -9.15 17.87
N ALA A 74 17.24 -9.76 17.31
CA ALA A 74 17.34 -9.98 15.87
C ALA A 74 16.31 -11.04 15.48
N ARG A 75 15.34 -10.67 14.64
CA ARG A 75 14.28 -11.57 14.19
C ARG A 75 14.18 -11.58 12.68
N GLU A 76 13.98 -12.78 12.13
CA GLU A 76 13.67 -12.96 10.72
C GLU A 76 12.22 -12.57 10.43
N TRP A 77 12.03 -11.75 9.39
CA TRP A 77 10.74 -11.32 8.87
C TRP A 77 10.68 -11.59 7.38
N THR A 78 9.54 -12.12 6.93
CA THR A 78 9.24 -12.18 5.50
C THR A 78 8.91 -10.78 4.99
N VAL A 79 9.61 -10.36 3.94
CA VAL A 79 9.38 -9.09 3.25
C VAL A 79 9.09 -9.38 1.78
N VAL A 80 7.95 -8.91 1.29
CA VAL A 80 7.63 -8.91 -0.14
C VAL A 80 8.17 -7.63 -0.75
N HIS A 81 9.02 -7.76 -1.76
CA HIS A 81 9.59 -6.65 -2.52
C HIS A 81 8.92 -6.57 -3.88
N LEU A 82 8.25 -5.45 -4.13
CA LEU A 82 7.62 -5.12 -5.40
C LEU A 82 8.42 -3.99 -6.04
N GLU A 83 8.69 -4.10 -7.33
CA GLU A 83 9.46 -3.07 -8.03
C GLU A 83 9.05 -2.93 -9.49
N ASN A 84 9.30 -1.75 -10.05
CA ASN A 84 9.34 -1.51 -11.49
C ASN A 84 10.60 -0.69 -11.82
N ASP A 85 10.67 -0.04 -12.98
CA ASP A 85 11.84 0.74 -13.37
C ASP A 85 12.04 2.02 -12.53
N LEU A 86 11.02 2.47 -11.80
CA LEU A 86 10.97 3.79 -11.15
C LEU A 86 11.03 3.70 -9.62
N ILE A 87 10.31 2.73 -9.04
CA ILE A 87 10.14 2.62 -7.59
C ILE A 87 10.33 1.19 -7.12
N GLU A 88 10.59 1.08 -5.83
CA GLU A 88 10.44 -0.16 -5.07
C GLU A 88 9.55 0.06 -3.85
N VAL A 89 8.84 -0.99 -3.48
CA VAL A 89 7.90 -1.03 -2.36
C VAL A 89 8.17 -2.30 -1.56
N PHE A 90 8.27 -2.17 -0.26
CA PHE A 90 8.47 -3.28 0.67
C PHE A 90 7.21 -3.48 1.49
N VAL A 91 6.73 -4.72 1.56
CA VAL A 91 5.51 -5.10 2.29
C VAL A 91 5.87 -6.13 3.35
N LEU A 92 5.31 -5.99 4.55
CA LEU A 92 5.44 -6.92 5.67
C LEU A 92 4.14 -7.74 5.80
N PRO A 93 4.05 -8.96 5.23
CA PRO A 93 2.83 -9.76 5.28
C PRO A 93 2.44 -10.12 6.71
N GLU A 94 3.42 -10.44 7.55
CA GLU A 94 3.23 -10.84 8.96
C GLU A 94 2.75 -9.68 9.86
N VAL A 95 2.80 -8.44 9.37
CA VAL A 95 2.37 -7.23 10.09
C VAL A 95 1.18 -6.60 9.38
N GLY A 96 0.14 -7.41 9.20
CA GLY A 96 -1.12 -7.00 8.58
C GLY A 96 -0.98 -6.58 7.11
N GLY A 97 0.07 -7.03 6.42
CA GLY A 97 0.36 -6.60 5.05
C GLY A 97 0.79 -5.14 4.94
N LYS A 98 1.31 -4.53 6.03
CA LYS A 98 1.79 -3.14 6.04
C LYS A 98 2.77 -2.88 4.90
N VAL A 99 2.56 -1.80 4.14
CA VAL A 99 3.61 -1.25 3.28
C VAL A 99 4.66 -0.67 4.21
N TRP A 100 5.79 -1.34 4.34
CA TRP A 100 6.83 -0.98 5.30
C TRP A 100 7.61 0.26 4.86
N GLY A 101 7.87 0.39 3.56
CA GLY A 101 8.59 1.50 2.99
C GLY A 101 8.53 1.49 1.46
N ALA A 102 8.92 2.61 0.85
CA ALA A 102 9.02 2.72 -0.59
C ALA A 102 10.06 3.77 -0.98
N VAL A 103 10.78 3.50 -2.07
CA VAL A 103 11.93 4.27 -2.52
C VAL A 103 11.77 4.63 -3.99
N VAL A 104 12.15 5.85 -4.35
CA VAL A 104 12.35 6.24 -5.76
C VAL A 104 13.74 5.80 -6.18
N LYS A 105 13.84 4.91 -7.17
CA LYS A 105 15.10 4.28 -7.57
C LYS A 105 16.13 5.25 -8.14
N GLU A 106 15.68 6.27 -8.87
CA GLU A 106 16.56 7.28 -9.47
C GLU A 106 17.36 8.05 -8.42
N THR A 107 16.73 8.39 -7.28
CA THR A 107 17.34 9.20 -6.23
C THR A 107 17.79 8.39 -5.01
N GLY A 108 17.29 7.16 -4.87
CA GLY A 108 17.43 6.36 -3.66
C GLY A 108 16.68 6.91 -2.45
N HIS A 109 15.81 7.91 -2.63
CA HIS A 109 15.09 8.54 -1.52
C HIS A 109 13.83 7.78 -1.15
N GLU A 110 13.62 7.60 0.14
CA GLU A 110 12.37 7.09 0.70
C GLU A 110 11.26 8.15 0.59
N PHE A 111 10.13 7.77 -0.01
CA PHE A 111 8.92 8.60 -0.04
C PHE A 111 7.81 8.05 0.87
N ILE A 112 8.02 6.85 1.42
CA ILE A 112 7.27 6.31 2.56
C ILE A 112 8.28 6.04 3.65
N TYR A 113 8.10 6.67 4.82
CA TYR A 113 8.98 6.51 5.97
C TYR A 113 9.05 5.05 6.40
N ARG A 114 10.24 4.45 6.28
CA ARG A 114 10.54 3.10 6.77
C ARG A 114 11.25 3.21 8.11
N ASN A 115 10.66 2.63 9.15
CA ASN A 115 11.41 2.45 10.39
C ASN A 115 12.27 1.18 10.25
N GLU A 116 13.59 1.33 10.40
CA GLU A 116 14.57 0.25 10.31
C GLU A 116 14.50 -0.75 11.47
N VAL A 117 13.61 -0.52 12.45
CA VAL A 117 13.32 -1.46 13.54
C VAL A 117 11.83 -1.80 13.64
N MET A 118 11.54 -3.02 14.06
CA MET A 118 10.19 -3.48 14.39
C MET A 118 9.90 -3.24 15.87
N LYS A 119 9.64 -1.98 16.22
CA LYS A 119 9.41 -1.57 17.61
C LYS A 119 7.92 -1.48 17.95
N PHE A 120 7.35 -2.58 18.44
CA PHE A 120 5.93 -2.63 18.81
C PHE A 120 5.66 -1.85 20.10
N ARG A 121 4.68 -0.95 20.09
CA ARG A 121 4.24 -0.16 21.26
C ARG A 121 2.74 -0.09 21.37
N ASN A 122 2.25 0.28 22.56
CA ASN A 122 0.83 0.35 22.91
C ASN A 122 0.12 1.55 22.23
N ILE A 123 -0.19 1.42 20.94
CA ILE A 123 -0.82 2.48 20.14
C ILE A 123 -2.05 1.97 19.38
N ALA A 124 -2.04 0.71 18.92
CA ALA A 124 -3.20 0.11 18.27
C ALA A 124 -4.31 -0.21 19.27
N LEU A 125 -5.52 -0.41 18.75
CA LEU A 125 -6.70 -0.81 19.52
C LEU A 125 -6.48 -2.11 20.31
N ARG A 126 -5.64 -3.01 19.80
CA ARG A 126 -5.23 -4.25 20.49
C ARG A 126 -3.91 -4.11 21.26
N GLY A 127 -3.26 -2.97 21.16
CA GLY A 127 -1.97 -2.67 21.77
C GLY A 127 -0.84 -2.55 20.73
N PRO A 128 -0.22 -3.66 20.29
CA PRO A 128 1.02 -3.63 19.52
C PRO A 128 0.89 -2.95 18.16
N TRP A 129 1.72 -1.94 17.94
CA TRP A 129 1.79 -1.21 16.68
C TRP A 129 3.21 -0.71 16.41
N THR A 130 3.60 -0.62 15.14
CA THR A 130 4.91 -0.11 14.71
C THR A 130 4.77 1.17 13.88
N SER A 131 5.67 2.13 14.13
CA SER A 131 5.70 3.40 13.39
C SER A 131 6.11 3.26 11.94
N GLY A 132 5.63 4.18 11.10
CA GLY A 132 6.00 4.28 9.70
C GLY A 132 5.18 3.38 8.78
N GLY A 133 5.51 3.46 7.50
CA GLY A 133 4.81 2.75 6.45
C GLY A 133 3.39 3.26 6.19
N ILE A 134 2.61 2.42 5.51
CA ILE A 134 1.17 2.56 5.32
C ILE A 134 0.50 1.36 5.96
N GLU A 135 -0.40 1.62 6.90
CA GLU A 135 -1.23 0.62 7.54
C GLU A 135 -2.59 0.49 6.83
N PHE A 136 -3.06 -0.74 6.70
CA PHE A 136 -4.41 -1.02 6.25
C PHE A 136 -5.29 -1.36 7.46
N ASN A 137 -6.26 -0.50 7.74
CA ASN A 137 -7.24 -0.72 8.82
C ASN A 137 -8.58 -1.13 8.20
N PHE A 138 -9.16 -2.22 8.69
CA PHE A 138 -10.42 -2.76 8.17
C PHE A 138 -11.44 -2.95 9.29
N GLY A 139 -12.70 -2.60 9.03
CA GLY A 139 -13.84 -2.86 9.92
C GLY A 139 -13.98 -1.91 11.12
N VAL A 140 -12.88 -1.39 11.68
CA VAL A 140 -12.89 -0.42 12.79
C VAL A 140 -12.00 0.76 12.45
N ILE A 141 -12.44 1.97 12.78
CA ILE A 141 -11.65 3.20 12.59
C ILE A 141 -10.63 3.29 13.73
N GLY A 142 -9.34 3.22 13.39
CA GLY A 142 -8.21 3.30 14.30
C GLY A 142 -7.11 2.35 13.86
N HIS A 143 -5.93 2.47 14.49
CA HIS A 143 -4.84 1.50 14.34
C HIS A 143 -5.30 0.13 14.86
N THR A 144 -5.19 -0.94 14.07
CA THR A 144 -5.75 -2.27 14.41
C THR A 144 -4.70 -3.33 14.74
#